data_AF-A0A3B9W7R2-F1
#
_entry.id   AF-A0A3B9W7R2-F1
#
_cell.length_a   1.000
_cell.length_b   1.000
_cell.length_c   1.000
_cell.angle_alpha   90.00
_cell.angle_beta   90.00
_cell.angle_gamma   90.00
#
_symmetry.space_group_name_H-M   'P 1'
#
loop_
_entity.id
_entity.type
_entity.pdbx_description
1 polymer ?
#
loop_
_entity_poly.entity_id
_entity_poly.type
_entity_poly.pdbx_seq_one_letter_code
_entity_poly.pdbx_strand_id
1 'polypeptide(L)'
;PSSGGIALMQTLTVLKLLGIGTDGALQNTALSYHTIAETFNRIFLDRNRYLADPGYRTNPVKKLLRPDYLQLMARQINSKQHVDSNDLADDQPAFMEGKNTTHLSVVDSNGSMVALTYSINDSYGSGITVPGTGILLNNTMLDFTVKPPVKGESSPVLGAHNVIEPYKRPLSSMTPVIVFNGRTVPWLASGSPGGPKIITTVSQLLINLMLYHMPLAEAVEAPRIHTQLFPDVLLVESGISPDTIHLLRKMGHDVKLSLSMGSLQSVMHTPDGLFGFSDTRRAGAGVATY
;
A
#
# COMPACT_ATOMS: atom_id res chain seq x y z
N PRO A 1 5.85 -8.31 -11.35
CA PRO A 1 6.76 -7.68 -10.32
C PRO A 1 5.92 -6.87 -9.33
N SER A 2 6.42 -6.57 -8.13
CA SER A 2 5.69 -5.72 -7.17
C SER A 2 6.25 -4.29 -7.10
N SER A 3 5.36 -3.29 -6.96
CA SER A 3 5.71 -1.91 -6.61
C SER A 3 5.80 -1.64 -5.11
N GLY A 4 5.29 -2.56 -4.28
CA GLY A 4 5.06 -2.35 -2.85
C GLY A 4 6.31 -1.92 -2.08
N GLY A 5 7.43 -2.59 -2.30
CA GLY A 5 8.68 -2.29 -1.59
C GLY A 5 9.19 -0.87 -1.84
N ILE A 6 9.14 -0.39 -3.08
CA ILE A 6 9.56 0.98 -3.42
C ILE A 6 8.59 1.98 -2.78
N ALA A 7 7.29 1.74 -2.91
CA ALA A 7 6.26 2.59 -2.35
C ALA A 7 6.33 2.72 -0.81
N LEU A 8 6.61 1.62 -0.10
CA LEU A 8 6.83 1.64 1.35
C LEU A 8 8.01 2.54 1.73
N MET A 9 9.16 2.36 1.05
CA MET A 9 10.37 3.12 1.36
C MET A 9 10.19 4.62 1.10
N GLN A 10 9.51 4.98 0.01
CA GLN A 10 9.15 6.38 -0.25
C GLN A 10 8.22 6.92 0.84
N THR A 11 7.15 6.18 1.19
CA THR A 11 6.17 6.59 2.21
C THR A 11 6.85 6.89 3.54
N LEU A 12 7.56 5.92 4.09
CA LEU A 12 8.17 6.03 5.42
C LEU A 12 9.22 7.14 5.47
N THR A 13 9.98 7.33 4.39
CA THR A 13 11.01 8.37 4.33
C THR A 13 10.40 9.76 4.23
N VAL A 14 9.38 9.96 3.38
CA VAL A 14 8.70 11.25 3.23
C VAL A 14 7.99 11.65 4.51
N LEU A 15 7.25 10.74 5.14
CA LEU A 15 6.56 11.01 6.40
C LEU A 15 7.54 11.34 7.53
N LYS A 16 8.69 10.65 7.60
CA LYS A 16 9.75 10.98 8.54
C LYS A 16 10.31 12.40 8.31
N LEU A 17 10.52 12.80 7.05
CA LEU A 17 10.98 14.15 6.70
C LEU A 17 9.96 15.24 7.08
N LEU A 18 8.68 14.89 7.12
CA LEU A 18 7.58 15.77 7.51
C LEU A 18 7.29 15.75 9.02
N GLY A 19 8.09 15.02 9.81
CA GLY A 19 7.95 14.97 11.27
C GLY A 19 6.78 14.12 11.77
N ILE A 20 6.21 13.26 10.93
CA ILE A 20 5.14 12.35 11.37
C ILE A 20 5.72 11.34 12.38
N GLY A 21 5.13 11.30 13.58
CA GLY A 21 5.50 10.39 14.68
C GLY A 21 6.76 10.77 15.45
N THR A 22 7.20 12.03 15.43
CA THR A 22 8.35 12.46 16.24
C THR A 22 8.04 12.66 17.72
N ASP A 23 6.80 13.02 18.09
CA ASP A 23 6.39 13.30 19.47
C ASP A 23 4.99 12.73 19.82
N GLY A 24 4.40 11.92 18.93
CA GLY A 24 3.05 11.36 19.07
C GLY A 24 1.90 12.37 18.93
N ALA A 25 2.16 13.69 18.96
CA ALA A 25 1.12 14.72 19.00
C ALA A 25 0.21 14.73 17.76
N LEU A 26 0.75 14.26 16.62
CA LEU A 26 0.00 14.17 15.37
C LEU A 26 -0.75 12.85 15.18
N GLN A 27 -0.63 11.88 16.10
CA GLN A 27 -1.27 10.57 15.91
C GLN A 27 -2.79 10.70 15.76
N ASN A 28 -3.33 10.09 14.69
CA ASN A 28 -4.76 10.07 14.38
C ASN A 28 -5.42 11.45 14.21
N THR A 29 -4.64 12.49 13.89
CA THR A 29 -5.15 13.85 13.64
C THR A 29 -5.54 14.05 12.17
N ALA A 30 -6.36 15.06 11.88
CA ALA A 30 -6.67 15.43 10.49
C ALA A 30 -5.40 15.79 9.70
N LEU A 31 -4.43 16.45 10.34
CA LEU A 31 -3.17 16.81 9.69
C LEU A 31 -2.31 15.57 9.36
N SER A 32 -2.24 14.56 10.24
CA SER A 32 -1.52 13.32 9.92
C SER A 32 -2.20 12.56 8.79
N TYR A 33 -3.53 12.39 8.84
CA TYR A 33 -4.26 11.69 7.77
C TYR A 33 -4.14 12.43 6.43
N HIS A 34 -4.24 13.77 6.44
CA HIS A 34 -4.01 14.59 5.26
C HIS A 34 -2.60 14.36 4.70
N THR A 35 -1.58 14.43 5.55
CA THR A 35 -0.17 14.25 5.13
C THR A 35 0.09 12.86 4.56
N ILE A 36 -0.49 11.82 5.18
CA ILE A 36 -0.43 10.44 4.69
C ILE A 36 -1.14 10.31 3.34
N ALA A 37 -2.32 10.90 3.17
CA ALA A 37 -3.07 10.88 1.91
C ALA A 37 -2.28 11.56 0.76
N GLU A 38 -1.75 12.76 0.99
CA GLU A 38 -0.94 13.47 -0.02
C GLU A 38 0.33 12.69 -0.39
N THR A 39 0.94 12.03 0.61
CA THR A 39 2.10 11.15 0.38
C THR A 39 1.71 9.95 -0.49
N PHE A 40 0.57 9.30 -0.22
CA PHE A 40 0.09 8.19 -1.04
C PHE A 40 -0.19 8.61 -2.49
N ASN A 41 -0.84 9.75 -2.72
CA ASN A 41 -1.09 10.25 -4.08
C ASN A 41 0.20 10.37 -4.90
N ARG A 42 1.26 10.92 -4.30
CA ARG A 42 2.58 11.09 -4.93
C ARG A 42 3.30 9.77 -5.19
N ILE A 43 3.13 8.79 -4.32
CA ILE A 43 3.75 7.48 -4.48
C ILE A 43 3.03 6.65 -5.53
N PHE A 44 1.69 6.75 -5.60
CA PHE A 44 0.94 6.16 -6.70
C PHE A 44 1.25 6.86 -8.03
N LEU A 45 1.49 8.18 -8.02
CA LEU A 45 2.01 8.88 -9.20
C LEU A 45 3.32 8.26 -9.69
N ASP A 46 4.31 8.09 -8.81
CA ASP A 46 5.59 7.46 -9.16
C ASP A 46 5.45 6.00 -9.60
N ARG A 47 4.65 5.22 -8.87
CA ARG A 47 4.33 3.83 -9.22
C ARG A 47 3.82 3.75 -10.65
N ASN A 48 2.83 4.57 -10.97
CA ASN A 48 2.11 4.52 -12.23
C ASN A 48 2.94 5.12 -13.37
N ARG A 49 3.80 6.10 -13.09
CA ARG A 49 4.66 6.74 -14.08
C ARG A 49 5.89 5.91 -14.43
N TYR A 50 6.46 5.16 -13.48
CA TYR A 50 7.81 4.61 -13.64
C TYR A 50 7.94 3.08 -13.52
N LEU A 51 7.05 2.40 -12.78
CA LEU A 51 7.28 1.00 -12.43
C LEU A 51 6.62 0.04 -13.41
N ALA A 52 7.36 -1.01 -13.79
CA ALA A 52 6.91 -2.11 -14.64
C ALA A 52 7.73 -3.39 -14.41
N ASP A 53 7.59 -4.37 -15.30
CA ASP A 53 8.46 -5.56 -15.35
C ASP A 53 9.93 -5.19 -15.56
N PRO A 54 10.82 -5.46 -14.56
CA PRO A 54 12.25 -5.21 -14.71
C PRO A 54 12.92 -6.04 -15.83
N GLY A 55 12.28 -7.11 -16.29
CA GLY A 55 12.72 -7.87 -17.46
C GLY A 55 12.50 -7.14 -18.80
N TYR A 56 11.66 -6.09 -18.82
CA TYR A 56 11.27 -5.35 -20.03
C TYR A 56 11.71 -3.88 -19.98
N ARG A 57 11.83 -3.31 -18.77
CA ARG A 57 12.18 -1.91 -18.55
C ARG A 57 13.02 -1.75 -17.28
N THR A 58 14.00 -0.86 -17.31
CA THR A 58 14.77 -0.51 -16.13
C THR A 58 13.99 0.47 -15.26
N ASN A 59 13.45 0.00 -14.14
CA ASN A 59 12.80 0.87 -13.15
C ASN A 59 13.84 1.82 -12.52
N PRO A 60 13.57 3.14 -12.41
CA PRO A 60 14.53 4.12 -11.89
C PRO A 60 14.63 4.12 -10.35
N VAL A 61 14.76 2.93 -9.74
CA VAL A 61 14.70 2.74 -8.26
C VAL A 61 15.67 3.66 -7.52
N LYS A 62 16.91 3.79 -8.00
CA LYS A 62 17.92 4.68 -7.40
C LYS A 62 17.50 6.15 -7.38
N LYS A 63 16.76 6.60 -8.40
CA LYS A 63 16.22 7.97 -8.46
C LYS A 63 15.05 8.12 -7.48
N LEU A 64 14.11 7.17 -7.49
CA LEU A 64 12.90 7.21 -6.65
C LEU A 64 13.21 7.17 -5.15
N LEU A 65 14.35 6.57 -4.78
CA LEU A 65 14.81 6.47 -3.39
C LEU A 65 15.94 7.46 -3.04
N ARG A 66 16.27 8.39 -3.94
CA ARG A 66 17.35 9.36 -3.69
C ARG A 66 16.91 10.39 -2.63
N PRO A 67 17.75 10.74 -1.64
CA PRO A 67 17.35 11.63 -0.56
C PRO A 67 16.83 13.01 -1.03
N ASP A 68 17.47 13.63 -2.01
CA ASP A 68 17.07 14.92 -2.60
C ASP A 68 15.70 14.85 -3.29
N TYR A 69 15.41 13.72 -3.97
CA TYR A 69 14.13 13.50 -4.62
C TYR A 69 12.99 13.37 -3.60
N LEU A 70 13.22 12.62 -2.52
CA LEU A 70 12.23 12.46 -1.44
C LEU A 70 12.06 13.75 -0.62
N GLN A 71 13.12 14.53 -0.43
CA GLN A 71 13.02 15.87 0.16
C GLN A 71 12.21 16.82 -0.71
N LEU A 72 12.40 16.79 -2.04
CA LEU A 72 11.60 17.58 -2.95
C LEU A 72 10.12 17.16 -2.87
N MET A 73 9.84 15.85 -2.88
CA MET A 73 8.48 15.33 -2.72
C MET A 73 7.83 15.81 -1.42
N ALA A 74 8.54 15.73 -0.30
CA ALA A 74 8.07 16.21 1.00
C ALA A 74 7.76 17.71 0.98
N ARG A 75 8.64 18.54 0.41
CA ARG A 75 8.45 20.01 0.34
C ARG A 75 7.24 20.44 -0.50
N GLN A 76 6.82 19.61 -1.45
CA GLN A 76 5.67 19.92 -2.29
C GLN A 76 4.34 19.47 -1.66
N ILE A 77 4.34 18.79 -0.51
CA ILE A 77 3.11 18.46 0.22
C ILE A 77 2.61 19.73 0.92
N ASN A 78 1.41 20.17 0.55
CA ASN A 78 0.78 21.35 1.15
C ASN A 78 0.00 20.95 2.39
N SER A 79 0.55 21.20 3.57
CA SER A 79 -0.07 20.87 4.88
C SER A 79 -1.49 21.43 5.13
N LYS A 80 -1.99 22.35 4.31
CA LYS A 80 -3.28 23.03 4.52
C LYS A 80 -4.36 22.59 3.54
N GLN A 81 -3.97 22.10 2.36
CA GLN A 81 -4.92 21.86 1.27
C GLN A 81 -4.47 20.69 0.42
N HIS A 82 -5.41 19.79 0.12
CA HIS A 82 -5.26 18.69 -0.83
C HIS A 82 -4.96 19.24 -2.22
N VAL A 83 -3.99 18.65 -2.89
CA VAL A 83 -3.70 18.94 -4.31
C VAL A 83 -4.52 18.00 -5.17
N ASP A 84 -5.40 18.56 -6.01
CA ASP A 84 -6.24 17.79 -6.94
C ASP A 84 -5.35 16.89 -7.80
N SER A 85 -5.77 15.64 -8.00
CA SER A 85 -4.98 14.66 -8.73
C SER A 85 -4.74 15.05 -10.19
N ASN A 86 -5.62 15.87 -10.78
CA ASN A 86 -5.41 16.43 -12.13
C ASN A 86 -4.34 17.53 -12.15
N ASP A 87 -4.01 18.16 -11.02
CA ASP A 87 -2.86 19.09 -10.92
C ASP A 87 -1.53 18.33 -10.77
N LEU A 88 -1.57 17.05 -10.38
CA LEU A 88 -0.40 16.18 -10.24
C LEU A 88 -0.08 15.36 -11.50
N ALA A 89 -1.11 15.07 -12.31
CA ALA A 89 -0.99 14.29 -13.54
C ALA A 89 -2.01 14.73 -14.59
N ASP A 90 -1.53 14.87 -15.83
CA ASP A 90 -2.33 15.29 -16.98
C ASP A 90 -3.31 14.21 -17.46
N ASP A 91 -3.14 12.96 -17.00
CA ASP A 91 -3.85 11.79 -17.51
C ASP A 91 -4.26 10.81 -16.40
N GLN A 92 -5.39 10.12 -16.62
CA GLN A 92 -5.87 9.08 -15.72
C GLN A 92 -5.55 7.69 -16.28
N PRO A 93 -4.86 6.84 -15.51
CA PRO A 93 -4.56 5.51 -15.96
C PRO A 93 -5.80 4.60 -15.85
N ALA A 94 -6.06 3.83 -16.90
CA ALA A 94 -7.09 2.79 -16.88
C ALA A 94 -6.57 1.53 -16.18
N PHE A 95 -6.52 1.54 -14.85
CA PHE A 95 -6.17 0.36 -14.04
C PHE A 95 -7.42 -0.42 -13.60
N MET A 96 -7.33 -1.75 -13.69
CA MET A 96 -8.33 -2.67 -13.16
C MET A 96 -7.66 -3.78 -12.34
N GLU A 97 -6.67 -3.43 -11.50
CA GLU A 97 -6.10 -4.39 -10.56
C GLU A 97 -7.20 -4.92 -9.63
N GLY A 98 -7.26 -6.24 -9.50
CA GLY A 98 -8.30 -6.92 -8.73
C GLY A 98 -8.17 -6.65 -7.24
N LYS A 99 -9.23 -6.96 -6.52
CA LYS A 99 -9.37 -6.57 -5.10
C LYS A 99 -9.02 -7.70 -4.14
N ASN A 100 -8.87 -8.94 -4.63
CA ASN A 100 -8.74 -10.11 -3.78
C ASN A 100 -7.30 -10.61 -3.77
N THR A 101 -6.88 -11.10 -2.61
CA THR A 101 -5.55 -11.63 -2.34
C THR A 101 -5.68 -12.36 -1.00
N THR A 102 -4.68 -13.13 -0.62
CA THR A 102 -4.52 -13.53 0.76
C THR A 102 -3.08 -13.38 1.21
N HIS A 103 -2.91 -13.23 2.52
CA HIS A 103 -1.61 -13.11 3.14
C HIS A 103 -1.53 -14.05 4.34
N LEU A 104 -0.35 -14.62 4.57
CA LEU A 104 -0.03 -15.34 5.79
C LEU A 104 1.36 -14.93 6.27
N SER A 105 1.50 -14.86 7.60
CA SER A 105 2.77 -14.65 8.27
C SER A 105 3.00 -15.78 9.27
N VAL A 106 4.23 -16.28 9.32
CA VAL A 106 4.63 -17.39 10.20
C VAL A 106 5.93 -17.02 10.88
N VAL A 107 6.07 -17.39 12.14
CA VAL A 107 7.33 -17.37 12.88
C VAL A 107 7.53 -18.72 13.55
N ASP A 108 8.71 -19.30 13.41
CA ASP A 108 9.07 -20.55 14.08
C ASP A 108 9.74 -20.30 15.44
N SER A 109 9.98 -21.36 16.19
CA SER A 109 10.65 -21.30 17.50
C SER A 109 12.10 -20.83 17.44
N ASN A 110 12.72 -20.83 16.25
CA ASN A 110 14.08 -20.36 16.03
C ASN A 110 14.12 -18.87 15.62
N GLY A 111 12.96 -18.21 15.51
CA GLY A 111 12.83 -16.83 15.07
C GLY A 111 12.89 -16.65 13.55
N SER A 112 12.81 -17.72 12.76
CA SER A 112 12.67 -17.63 11.30
C SER A 112 11.27 -17.13 10.98
N MET A 113 11.18 -16.08 10.16
CA MET A 113 9.89 -15.49 9.75
C MET A 113 9.62 -15.68 8.26
N VAL A 114 8.36 -15.93 7.92
CA VAL A 114 7.83 -15.99 6.56
C VAL A 114 6.72 -14.95 6.42
N ALA A 115 6.75 -14.17 5.34
CA ALA A 115 5.65 -13.31 4.90
C ALA A 115 5.28 -13.71 3.46
N LEU A 116 4.10 -14.30 3.26
CA LEU A 116 3.66 -14.81 1.96
C LEU A 116 2.34 -14.16 1.55
N THR A 117 2.40 -13.36 0.47
CA THR A 117 1.22 -12.83 -0.21
C THR A 117 1.03 -13.57 -1.52
N TYR A 118 -0.16 -14.13 -1.74
CA TYR A 118 -0.50 -14.78 -3.00
C TYR A 118 -1.92 -14.43 -3.46
N SER A 119 -2.14 -14.52 -4.77
CA SER A 119 -3.39 -14.07 -5.37
C SER A 119 -3.69 -14.79 -6.68
N ILE A 120 -4.98 -14.93 -6.98
CA ILE A 120 -5.52 -15.23 -8.32
C ILE A 120 -6.19 -13.98 -8.94
N ASN A 121 -5.89 -12.81 -8.38
CA ASN A 121 -6.43 -11.49 -8.65
C ASN A 121 -7.86 -11.27 -8.11
N ASP A 122 -8.93 -11.40 -8.89
CA ASP A 122 -10.27 -11.26 -8.31
C ASP A 122 -10.74 -12.50 -7.54
N SER A 123 -11.88 -12.39 -6.84
CA SER A 123 -12.52 -13.55 -6.22
C SER A 123 -12.83 -14.60 -7.28
N TYR A 124 -12.37 -15.84 -7.06
CA TYR A 124 -12.38 -16.94 -8.06
C TYR A 124 -11.57 -16.66 -9.35
N GLY A 125 -10.74 -15.62 -9.37
CA GLY A 125 -9.87 -15.26 -10.48
C GLY A 125 -10.68 -14.98 -11.76
N SER A 126 -10.40 -15.74 -12.81
CA SER A 126 -11.15 -15.67 -14.08
C SER A 126 -12.52 -16.34 -14.04
N GLY A 127 -12.83 -17.11 -12.97
CA GLY A 127 -13.99 -18.00 -12.92
C GLY A 127 -13.82 -19.29 -13.73
N ILE A 128 -12.70 -19.47 -14.43
CA ILE A 128 -12.40 -20.66 -15.22
C ILE A 128 -11.67 -21.68 -14.35
N THR A 129 -12.10 -22.94 -14.42
CA THR A 129 -11.41 -24.07 -13.80
C THR A 129 -10.78 -24.98 -14.86
N VAL A 130 -9.63 -25.57 -14.54
CA VAL A 130 -9.05 -26.62 -15.39
C VAL A 130 -9.89 -27.90 -15.21
N PRO A 131 -10.49 -28.46 -16.29
CA PRO A 131 -11.43 -29.57 -16.19
C PRO A 131 -10.89 -30.75 -15.37
N GLY A 132 -11.68 -31.23 -14.40
CA GLY A 132 -11.35 -32.38 -13.56
C GLY A 132 -10.33 -32.14 -12.44
N THR A 133 -9.78 -30.93 -12.30
CA THR A 133 -8.70 -30.65 -11.32
C THR A 133 -9.15 -29.82 -10.11
N GLY A 134 -10.23 -29.05 -10.24
CA GLY A 134 -10.61 -28.04 -9.23
C GLY A 134 -9.68 -26.82 -9.17
N ILE A 135 -8.70 -26.69 -10.06
CA ILE A 135 -7.76 -25.56 -10.10
C ILE A 135 -8.42 -24.37 -10.80
N LEU A 136 -8.60 -23.27 -10.07
CA LEU A 136 -9.06 -21.98 -10.59
C LEU A 136 -7.90 -21.24 -11.29
N LEU A 137 -8.18 -20.67 -12.45
CA LEU A 137 -7.24 -19.84 -13.19
C LEU A 137 -7.37 -18.38 -12.78
N ASN A 138 -6.23 -17.71 -12.61
CA ASN A 138 -6.18 -16.28 -12.29
C ASN A 138 -6.69 -15.40 -13.44
N ASN A 139 -7.02 -14.14 -13.14
CA ASN A 139 -7.25 -13.09 -14.13
C ASN A 139 -6.24 -11.93 -13.98
N THR A 140 -5.00 -12.23 -13.59
CA THR A 140 -3.95 -11.23 -13.28
C THR A 140 -3.52 -10.40 -14.49
N MET A 141 -3.88 -10.80 -15.71
CA MET A 141 -3.67 -9.96 -16.90
C MET A 141 -4.40 -8.61 -16.83
N LEU A 142 -5.42 -8.46 -15.97
CA LEU A 142 -6.12 -7.19 -15.72
C LEU A 142 -5.25 -6.13 -15.02
N ASP A 143 -4.15 -6.54 -14.40
CA ASP A 143 -3.22 -5.64 -13.73
C ASP A 143 -2.38 -4.83 -14.73
N PHE A 144 -2.37 -5.21 -16.01
CA PHE A 144 -1.82 -4.38 -17.08
C PHE A 144 -2.73 -3.18 -17.38
N THR A 145 -2.12 -2.09 -17.82
CA THR A 145 -2.84 -0.91 -18.30
C THR A 145 -3.49 -1.23 -19.65
N VAL A 146 -4.83 -1.21 -19.68
CA VAL A 146 -5.64 -1.58 -20.86
C VAL A 146 -5.63 -0.49 -21.93
N LYS A 147 -5.38 0.76 -21.57
CA LYS A 147 -5.34 1.91 -22.49
C LYS A 147 -4.03 2.70 -22.36
N PRO A 148 -2.97 2.33 -23.09
CA PRO A 148 -1.87 3.26 -23.35
C PRO A 148 -2.34 4.38 -24.30
N PRO A 149 -1.68 5.55 -24.29
CA PRO A 149 -2.19 6.76 -24.92
C PRO A 149 -2.15 6.72 -26.45
N VAL A 150 -2.98 7.58 -27.04
CA VAL A 150 -2.96 7.97 -28.44
C VAL A 150 -1.63 8.67 -28.74
N LYS A 151 -1.02 8.37 -29.90
CA LYS A 151 0.23 9.01 -30.38
C LYS A 151 0.06 10.54 -30.43
N GLY A 152 0.98 11.30 -29.82
CA GLY A 152 1.13 12.73 -30.12
C GLY A 152 1.65 13.65 -29.01
N GLU A 153 1.62 13.25 -27.73
CA GLU A 153 1.93 14.16 -26.63
C GLU A 153 3.24 13.81 -25.91
N SER A 154 3.99 14.84 -25.55
CA SER A 154 5.32 14.78 -24.92
C SER A 154 5.31 14.51 -23.41
N SER A 155 4.15 14.25 -22.81
CA SER A 155 4.02 13.95 -21.37
C SER A 155 4.13 12.44 -21.08
N PRO A 156 4.80 12.02 -20.00
CA PRO A 156 4.86 10.61 -19.60
C PRO A 156 3.50 10.16 -19.06
N VAL A 157 2.80 9.34 -19.86
CA VAL A 157 1.47 8.81 -19.57
C VAL A 157 1.51 7.73 -18.48
N LEU A 158 0.61 7.84 -17.52
CA LEU A 158 0.47 6.90 -16.41
C LEU A 158 0.10 5.50 -16.93
N GLY A 159 0.87 4.50 -16.49
CA GLY A 159 0.70 3.11 -16.88
C GLY A 159 1.32 2.74 -18.23
N ALA A 160 1.95 3.68 -18.96
CA ALA A 160 2.55 3.40 -20.28
C ALA A 160 3.65 2.31 -20.23
N HIS A 161 4.33 2.15 -19.09
CA HIS A 161 5.33 1.10 -18.91
C HIS A 161 4.74 -0.25 -18.52
N ASN A 162 3.50 -0.30 -18.05
CA ASN A 162 2.80 -1.51 -17.62
C ASN A 162 1.71 -1.93 -18.64
N VAL A 163 2.02 -1.82 -19.93
CA VAL A 163 1.17 -2.35 -21.02
C VAL A 163 1.41 -3.85 -21.24
N ILE A 164 0.42 -4.53 -21.81
CA ILE A 164 0.48 -5.97 -22.14
C ILE A 164 1.56 -6.22 -23.21
N GLU A 165 2.48 -7.13 -22.92
CA GLU A 165 3.47 -7.65 -23.86
C GLU A 165 3.67 -9.17 -23.62
N PRO A 166 4.00 -9.97 -24.65
CA PRO A 166 4.28 -11.39 -24.48
C PRO A 166 5.37 -11.64 -23.44
N TYR A 167 5.17 -12.61 -22.54
CA TYR A 167 6.07 -13.00 -21.41
C TYR A 167 6.32 -11.93 -20.34
N LYS A 168 5.79 -10.73 -20.52
CA LYS A 168 5.84 -9.67 -19.50
C LYS A 168 4.91 -10.03 -18.35
N ARG A 169 5.35 -9.72 -17.13
CA ARG A 169 4.55 -9.89 -15.92
C ARG A 169 3.93 -8.54 -15.54
N PRO A 170 2.64 -8.50 -15.18
CA PRO A 170 2.00 -7.26 -14.78
C PRO A 170 2.54 -6.72 -13.45
N LEU A 171 2.39 -5.41 -13.27
CA LEU A 171 2.72 -4.71 -12.03
C LEU A 171 1.69 -5.01 -10.94
N SER A 172 2.17 -5.49 -9.79
CA SER A 172 1.35 -5.86 -8.64
C SER A 172 1.55 -4.90 -7.48
N SER A 173 0.50 -4.74 -6.65
CA SER A 173 0.54 -4.00 -5.39
C SER A 173 0.83 -4.88 -4.16
N MET A 174 1.05 -6.19 -4.33
CA MET A 174 1.37 -7.11 -3.24
C MET A 174 2.61 -6.65 -2.45
N THR A 175 2.48 -6.52 -1.13
CA THR A 175 3.54 -5.95 -0.27
C THR A 175 3.79 -6.85 0.96
N PRO A 176 4.27 -8.10 0.79
CA PRO A 176 4.80 -8.86 1.92
C PRO A 176 6.07 -8.16 2.43
N VAL A 177 6.18 -8.01 3.76
CA VAL A 177 7.30 -7.32 4.39
C VAL A 177 7.87 -8.14 5.54
N ILE A 178 9.20 -8.17 5.61
CA ILE A 178 9.96 -8.60 6.78
C ILE A 178 10.79 -7.39 7.21
N VAL A 179 10.64 -6.97 8.46
CA VAL A 179 11.33 -5.79 9.01
C VAL A 179 12.41 -6.25 9.98
N PHE A 180 13.58 -5.64 9.89
CA PHE A 180 14.69 -5.82 10.84
C PHE A 180 14.86 -4.55 11.65
N ASN A 181 15.02 -4.68 12.97
CA ASN A 181 15.24 -3.54 13.87
C ASN A 181 16.70 -3.52 14.38
N GLY A 182 17.64 -3.33 13.46
CA GLY A 182 19.08 -3.26 13.78
C GLY A 182 19.71 -4.57 14.30
N ARG A 183 18.99 -5.68 14.18
CA ARG A 183 19.42 -7.03 14.61
C ARG A 183 19.40 -7.99 13.43
N THR A 184 20.09 -9.13 13.58
CA THR A 184 20.09 -10.23 12.60
C THR A 184 18.78 -11.00 12.60
N VAL A 185 18.08 -11.06 13.75
CA VAL A 185 16.77 -11.69 13.87
C VAL A 185 15.70 -10.72 13.35
N PRO A 186 14.79 -11.15 12.46
CA PRO A 186 13.65 -10.35 12.02
C PRO A 186 12.80 -9.86 13.20
N TRP A 187 12.27 -8.65 13.11
CA TRP A 187 11.41 -8.06 14.14
C TRP A 187 9.92 -8.28 13.85
N LEU A 188 9.52 -8.17 12.59
CA LEU A 188 8.13 -8.27 12.14
C LEU A 188 8.08 -8.97 10.78
N ALA A 189 7.13 -9.89 10.61
CA ALA A 189 6.66 -10.31 9.30
C ALA A 189 5.17 -9.97 9.17
N SER A 190 4.81 -9.37 8.04
CA SER A 190 3.45 -8.88 7.81
C SER A 190 3.15 -8.70 6.32
N GLY A 191 1.88 -8.48 6.04
CA GLY A 191 1.34 -8.14 4.74
C GLY A 191 -0.18 -8.13 4.80
N SER A 192 -0.80 -7.75 3.69
CA SER A 192 -2.25 -7.66 3.58
C SER A 192 -2.68 -8.08 2.18
N PRO A 193 -3.93 -8.56 2.01
CA PRO A 193 -4.63 -8.54 0.74
C PRO A 193 -5.29 -7.17 0.46
N GLY A 194 -5.85 -6.97 -0.74
CA GLY A 194 -6.67 -5.79 -1.05
C GLY A 194 -6.31 -4.99 -2.32
N GLY A 195 -5.61 -5.59 -3.29
CA GLY A 195 -5.19 -4.89 -4.52
C GLY A 195 -4.29 -3.69 -4.22
N PRO A 196 -4.51 -2.51 -4.83
CA PRO A 196 -3.74 -1.31 -4.53
C PRO A 196 -3.72 -0.90 -3.04
N LYS A 197 -4.79 -1.23 -2.30
CA LYS A 197 -4.88 -0.92 -0.86
C LYS A 197 -3.82 -1.63 -0.03
N ILE A 198 -3.22 -2.71 -0.54
CA ILE A 198 -2.16 -3.45 0.16
C ILE A 198 -1.02 -2.51 0.55
N ILE A 199 -0.60 -1.64 -0.37
CA ILE A 199 0.50 -0.69 -0.16
C ILE A 199 0.16 0.24 1.01
N THR A 200 -1.03 0.85 0.99
CA THR A 200 -1.45 1.82 2.02
C THR A 200 -1.72 1.14 3.37
N THR A 201 -2.27 -0.07 3.37
CA THR A 201 -2.55 -0.84 4.59
C THR A 201 -1.25 -1.26 5.28
N VAL A 202 -0.27 -1.79 4.54
CA VAL A 202 1.04 -2.16 5.11
C VAL A 202 1.83 -0.91 5.53
N SER A 203 1.75 0.18 4.78
CA SER A 203 2.36 1.46 5.17
C SER A 203 1.85 1.94 6.52
N GLN A 204 0.54 1.95 6.72
CA GLN A 204 -0.08 2.41 7.97
C GLN A 204 0.27 1.51 9.15
N LEU A 205 0.37 0.19 8.97
CA LEU A 205 0.91 -0.69 10.02
C LEU A 205 2.31 -0.27 10.44
N LEU A 206 3.21 -0.06 9.47
CA LEU A 206 4.60 0.31 9.76
C LEU A 206 4.69 1.70 10.40
N ILE A 207 3.86 2.67 9.97
CA ILE A 207 3.75 3.98 10.62
C ILE A 207 3.31 3.82 12.07
N ASN A 208 2.27 3.05 12.33
CA ASN A 208 1.72 2.81 13.67
C ASN A 208 2.75 2.14 14.60
N LEU A 209 3.45 1.11 14.11
CA LEU A 209 4.46 0.39 14.89
C LEU A 209 5.76 1.19 15.09
N MET A 210 6.27 1.80 14.02
CA MET A 210 7.62 2.38 14.02
C MET A 210 7.66 3.85 14.39
N LEU A 211 6.64 4.62 14.01
CA LEU A 211 6.59 6.07 14.24
C LEU A 211 5.70 6.42 15.44
N TYR A 212 4.61 5.68 15.66
CA TYR A 212 3.73 5.90 16.82
C TYR A 212 3.91 4.91 17.97
N HIS A 213 4.80 3.92 17.82
CA HIS A 213 5.12 2.92 18.85
C HIS A 213 3.89 2.19 19.42
N MET A 214 2.86 2.00 18.59
CA MET A 214 1.65 1.28 18.99
C MET A 214 1.94 -0.20 19.22
N PRO A 215 1.27 -0.85 20.20
CA PRO A 215 1.26 -2.30 20.32
C PRO A 215 0.72 -2.96 19.05
N LEU A 216 1.16 -4.19 18.74
CA LEU A 216 0.83 -4.87 17.48
C LEU A 216 -0.68 -4.95 17.20
N ALA A 217 -1.46 -5.38 18.19
CA ALA A 217 -2.90 -5.53 18.06
C ALA A 217 -3.58 -4.18 17.73
N GLU A 218 -3.20 -3.12 18.45
CA GLU A 218 -3.72 -1.78 18.22
C GLU A 218 -3.29 -1.23 16.86
N ALA A 219 -2.04 -1.45 16.46
CA ALA A 219 -1.51 -1.00 15.18
C ALA A 219 -2.22 -1.68 13.99
N VAL A 220 -2.56 -2.96 14.13
CA VAL A 220 -3.37 -3.71 13.17
C VAL A 220 -4.80 -3.17 13.15
N GLU A 221 -5.42 -2.96 14.31
CA GLU A 221 -6.83 -2.57 14.38
C GLU A 221 -7.10 -1.08 14.10
N ALA A 222 -6.07 -0.24 14.13
CA ALA A 222 -6.17 1.18 13.85
C ALA A 222 -6.96 1.45 12.55
N PRO A 223 -7.93 2.39 12.56
CA PRO A 223 -8.67 2.78 11.36
C PRO A 223 -7.74 3.25 10.24
N ARG A 224 -8.02 2.81 9.02
CA ARG A 224 -7.17 3.07 7.85
C ARG A 224 -7.76 4.12 6.93
N ILE A 225 -6.89 4.80 6.22
CA ILE A 225 -7.21 5.62 5.06
C ILE A 225 -6.59 5.05 3.78
N HIS A 226 -7.17 5.37 2.63
CA HIS A 226 -6.60 5.00 1.34
C HIS A 226 -6.93 6.05 0.28
N THR A 227 -5.90 6.43 -0.47
CA THR A 227 -6.02 7.09 -1.77
C THR A 227 -4.92 6.53 -2.66
N GLN A 228 -5.11 6.63 -3.97
CA GLN A 228 -4.22 6.06 -4.97
C GLN A 228 -4.07 6.96 -6.19
N LEU A 229 -4.08 8.28 -5.97
CA LEU A 229 -4.17 9.34 -6.99
C LEU A 229 -5.51 9.32 -7.74
N PHE A 230 -5.83 8.25 -8.46
CA PHE A 230 -7.11 8.14 -9.19
C PHE A 230 -7.91 6.88 -8.81
N PRO A 231 -9.25 6.97 -8.67
CA PRO A 231 -10.04 8.21 -8.63
C PRO A 231 -9.64 9.09 -7.43
N ASP A 232 -9.82 10.40 -7.56
CA ASP A 232 -9.39 11.39 -6.55
C ASP A 232 -10.34 11.42 -5.35
N VAL A 233 -10.21 10.39 -4.52
CA VAL A 233 -11.11 10.09 -3.40
C VAL A 233 -10.29 9.58 -2.24
N LEU A 234 -10.51 10.18 -1.06
CA LEU A 234 -9.98 9.67 0.19
C LEU A 234 -10.96 8.69 0.82
N LEU A 235 -10.66 7.40 0.73
CA LEU A 235 -11.39 6.37 1.47
C LEU A 235 -10.96 6.37 2.93
N VAL A 236 -11.93 6.29 3.84
CA VAL A 236 -11.70 6.22 5.29
C VAL A 236 -12.50 5.09 5.91
N GLU A 237 -11.89 4.28 6.78
CA GLU A 237 -12.62 3.29 7.58
C GLU A 237 -13.46 3.93 8.69
N SER A 238 -14.43 3.18 9.20
CA SER A 238 -15.08 3.49 10.47
C SER A 238 -14.08 3.58 11.62
N GLY A 239 -14.30 4.48 12.57
CA GLY A 239 -13.45 4.68 13.74
C GLY A 239 -12.62 5.98 13.70
N ILE A 240 -12.51 6.62 12.54
CA ILE A 240 -12.00 7.99 12.44
C ILE A 240 -13.07 8.97 12.91
N SER A 241 -12.68 9.93 13.77
CA SER A 241 -13.63 10.86 14.37
C SER A 241 -14.37 11.70 13.30
N PRO A 242 -15.66 12.02 13.51
CA PRO A 242 -16.41 12.90 12.60
C PRO A 242 -15.75 14.28 12.41
N ASP A 243 -15.12 14.82 13.46
CA ASP A 243 -14.41 16.10 13.39
C ASP A 243 -13.18 16.00 12.49
N THR A 244 -12.41 14.91 12.59
CA THR A 244 -11.29 14.62 11.70
C THR A 244 -11.77 14.54 10.25
N ILE A 245 -12.87 13.84 9.98
CA ILE A 245 -13.48 13.73 8.64
C ILE A 245 -13.90 15.12 8.12
N HIS A 246 -14.52 15.95 8.96
CA HIS A 246 -14.91 17.30 8.61
C HIS A 246 -13.71 18.19 8.27
N LEU A 247 -12.64 18.10 9.06
CA LEU A 247 -11.40 18.84 8.81
C LEU A 247 -10.73 18.38 7.51
N LEU A 248 -10.70 17.08 7.22
CA LEU A 248 -10.18 16.56 5.95
C LEU A 248 -10.97 17.10 4.74
N ARG A 249 -12.30 17.15 4.84
CA ARG A 249 -13.14 17.78 3.81
C ARG A 249 -12.86 19.27 3.65
N LYS A 250 -12.65 20.00 4.75
CA LYS A 250 -12.24 21.41 4.71
C LYS A 250 -10.87 21.63 4.07
N MET A 251 -9.97 20.65 4.19
CA MET A 251 -8.69 20.64 3.48
C MET A 251 -8.85 20.29 1.98
N GLY A 252 -10.04 19.94 1.50
CA GLY A 252 -10.32 19.70 0.08
C GLY A 252 -10.45 18.23 -0.34
N HIS A 253 -10.33 17.27 0.59
CA HIS A 253 -10.47 15.85 0.27
C HIS A 253 -11.93 15.46 -0.02
N ASP A 254 -12.19 14.71 -1.11
CA ASP A 254 -13.46 13.96 -1.29
C ASP A 254 -13.45 12.72 -0.39
N VAL A 255 -13.94 12.86 0.84
CA VAL A 255 -13.91 11.80 1.85
C VAL A 255 -15.12 10.88 1.75
N LYS A 256 -14.87 9.59 1.48
CA LYS A 256 -15.89 8.52 1.42
C LYS A 256 -15.62 7.44 2.45
N LEU A 257 -16.69 7.03 3.14
CA LEU A 257 -16.62 5.89 4.08
C LEU A 257 -16.39 4.58 3.30
N SER A 258 -15.49 3.76 3.83
CA SER A 258 -15.24 2.39 3.37
C SER A 258 -15.65 1.41 4.47
N LEU A 259 -16.13 0.22 4.08
CA LEU A 259 -16.52 -0.82 5.04
C LEU A 259 -15.29 -1.35 5.80
N SER A 260 -14.31 -1.88 5.08
CA SER A 260 -13.02 -2.33 5.61
C SER A 260 -11.97 -2.44 4.50
N MET A 261 -10.70 -2.22 4.83
CA MET A 261 -9.60 -2.14 3.89
C MET A 261 -8.46 -3.08 4.27
N GLY A 262 -8.35 -4.19 3.54
CA GLY A 262 -7.29 -5.17 3.73
C GLY A 262 -7.55 -6.13 4.90
N SER A 263 -6.52 -6.90 5.24
CA SER A 263 -6.53 -7.86 6.34
C SER A 263 -5.08 -8.18 6.71
N LEU A 264 -4.54 -7.44 7.67
CA LEU A 264 -3.16 -7.63 8.13
C LEU A 264 -3.01 -8.95 8.89
N GLN A 265 -2.03 -9.76 8.49
CA GLN A 265 -1.66 -10.97 9.24
C GLN A 265 -0.20 -10.82 9.65
N SER A 266 0.04 -10.71 10.95
CA SER A 266 1.32 -10.23 11.46
C SER A 266 1.86 -11.13 12.57
N VAL A 267 3.17 -11.38 12.53
CA VAL A 267 3.93 -11.99 13.62
C VAL A 267 5.13 -11.11 13.95
N MET A 268 5.45 -10.98 15.23
CA MET A 268 6.38 -9.99 15.73
C MET A 268 7.15 -10.51 16.95
N HIS A 269 8.43 -10.20 17.02
CA HIS A 269 9.20 -10.32 18.25
C HIS A 269 8.98 -9.10 19.14
N THR A 270 8.59 -9.33 20.38
CA THR A 270 8.46 -8.32 21.44
C THR A 270 9.39 -8.67 22.61
N PRO A 271 9.57 -7.76 23.59
CA PRO A 271 10.29 -8.09 24.82
C PRO A 271 9.69 -9.27 25.59
N ASP A 272 8.39 -9.51 25.45
CA ASP A 272 7.65 -10.56 26.16
C ASP A 272 7.59 -11.89 25.37
N GLY A 273 8.17 -11.94 24.17
CA GLY A 273 8.26 -13.16 23.35
C GLY A 273 7.73 -12.97 21.93
N LEU A 274 7.16 -14.04 21.37
CA LEU A 274 6.57 -14.04 20.04
C LEU A 274 5.09 -13.71 20.11
N PHE A 275 4.67 -12.69 19.35
CA PHE A 275 3.29 -12.25 19.28
C PHE A 275 2.79 -12.39 17.85
N GLY A 276 1.61 -12.97 17.69
CA GLY A 276 0.87 -12.96 16.44
C GLY A 276 -0.45 -12.22 16.62
N PHE A 277 -0.86 -11.50 15.59
CA PHE A 277 -2.18 -10.87 15.57
C PHE A 277 -2.79 -10.96 14.18
N SER A 278 -4.09 -11.28 14.14
CA SER A 278 -4.87 -11.43 12.92
C SER A 278 -5.92 -10.34 12.86
N ASP A 279 -5.94 -9.57 11.78
CA ASP A 279 -6.91 -8.49 11.57
C ASP A 279 -8.34 -8.99 11.60
N THR A 280 -9.14 -8.42 12.50
CA THR A 280 -10.52 -8.84 12.78
C THR A 280 -11.51 -8.45 11.67
N ARG A 281 -11.11 -7.59 10.72
CA ARG A 281 -11.98 -7.14 9.60
C ARG A 281 -12.40 -8.25 8.65
N ARG A 282 -11.71 -9.40 8.64
CA ARG A 282 -12.00 -10.51 7.72
C ARG A 282 -12.46 -11.74 8.49
N ALA A 283 -13.67 -12.20 8.19
CA ALA A 283 -14.21 -13.44 8.75
C ALA A 283 -13.28 -14.63 8.44
N GLY A 284 -13.04 -15.48 9.44
CA GLY A 284 -12.19 -16.66 9.34
C GLY A 284 -10.68 -16.39 9.40
N ALA A 285 -10.26 -15.13 9.56
CA ALA A 285 -8.88 -14.82 9.92
C ALA A 285 -8.61 -15.26 11.37
N GLY A 286 -7.40 -15.72 11.66
CA GLY A 286 -7.04 -16.19 12.98
C GLY A 286 -5.53 -16.25 13.19
N VAL A 287 -5.14 -16.29 14.45
CA VAL A 287 -3.77 -16.57 14.89
C VAL A 287 -3.77 -17.87 15.67
N ALA A 288 -2.79 -18.72 15.42
CA ALA A 288 -2.54 -19.92 16.20
C ALA A 288 -1.17 -19.78 16.88
N THR A 289 -1.11 -20.12 18.16
CA THR A 289 0.13 -20.17 18.93
C THR A 289 0.34 -21.60 19.41
N TYR A 290 1.60 -21.98 19.64
CA TYR A 290 1.96 -23.23 20.31
C TYR A 290 1.85 -23.10 21.83
#